data_AF-A0A367CDI5-F1
#
_entry.id   AF-A0A367CDI5-F1
#
_cell.length_a   1.000
_cell.length_b   1.000
_cell.length_c   1.000
_cell.angle_alpha   90.00
_cell.angle_beta   90.00
_cell.angle_gamma   90.00
#
_symmetry.space_group_name_H-M   'P 1'
#
loop_
_entity.id
_entity.type
_entity.pdbx_description
1 polymer ?
#
loop_
_entity_poly.entity_id
_entity_poly.type
_entity_poly.pdbx_seq_one_letter_code
_entity_poly.pdbx_strand_id
1 'polypeptide(L)'
;MANLVYSPKDILQQEFKTKMRGYDPIEVDEFLDNIIKDYETYSKELLALQEENDKLSAKIAQLSKTQGAAPTRVQQTETPKSTAVTNFDILKRLSNLEREVFGKKLDQQAAVKVSQPNPNNYTNVSDDDDNEKTRQF
;
A
#
# COMPACT_ATOMS: atom_id res chain seq x y z
N MET A 1 -22.99 1.30 16.26
CA MET A 1 -23.88 1.37 15.09
C MET A 1 -25.13 2.11 15.51
N ALA A 2 -25.69 2.98 14.67
CA ALA A 2 -26.97 3.60 14.97
C ALA A 2 -28.05 2.50 14.95
N ASN A 3 -28.85 2.43 16.01
CA ASN A 3 -30.00 1.52 16.04
C ASN A 3 -31.17 2.23 15.35
N LEU A 4 -31.37 1.94 14.06
CA LEU A 4 -32.51 2.46 13.30
C LEU A 4 -33.80 1.78 13.79
N VAL A 5 -34.80 2.58 14.15
CA VAL A 5 -36.09 2.09 14.67
C VAL A 5 -37.08 1.80 13.54
N TYR A 6 -36.98 2.53 12.42
CA TYR A 6 -37.90 2.43 11.29
C TYR A 6 -37.12 2.27 9.98
N SER A 7 -37.64 1.45 9.07
CA SER A 7 -37.23 1.38 7.67
C SER A 7 -38.19 2.18 6.77
N PRO A 8 -37.80 2.54 5.53
CA PRO A 8 -38.70 3.17 4.56
C PRO A 8 -40.01 2.40 4.39
N LYS A 9 -39.93 1.07 4.40
CA LYS A 9 -41.10 0.19 4.30
C LYS A 9 -42.01 0.29 5.52
N ASP A 10 -41.44 0.37 6.72
CA ASP A 10 -42.24 0.52 7.95
C ASP A 10 -43.00 1.84 7.95
N ILE A 11 -42.37 2.92 7.47
CA ILE A 11 -43.01 4.24 7.35
C ILE A 11 -44.15 4.19 6.32
N LEU A 12 -43.94 3.55 5.17
CA LEU A 12 -44.96 3.39 4.13
C LEU A 12 -46.18 2.58 4.59
N GLN A 13 -45.96 1.58 5.44
CA GLN A 13 -47.02 0.68 5.94
C GLN A 13 -47.63 1.18 7.26
N GLN A 14 -47.22 2.35 7.75
CA GLN A 14 -47.67 2.88 9.02
C GLN A 14 -49.11 3.38 8.91
N GLU A 15 -50.01 2.77 9.66
CA GLU A 15 -51.39 3.25 9.81
C GLU A 15 -51.53 4.08 11.09
N PHE A 16 -52.20 5.24 10.99
CA PHE A 16 -52.51 6.10 12.13
C PHE A 16 -53.97 6.01 12.52
N LYS A 17 -54.25 6.00 13.83
CA LYS A 17 -55.62 6.08 14.35
C LYS A 17 -56.17 7.49 14.14
N THR A 18 -57.35 7.61 13.55
CA THR A 18 -58.03 8.88 13.36
C THR A 18 -58.69 9.35 14.67
N LYS A 19 -58.73 10.67 14.88
CA LYS A 19 -59.40 11.34 16.02
C LYS A 19 -60.12 12.58 15.51
N MET A 20 -61.20 12.98 16.18
CA MET A 20 -62.08 14.12 15.82
C MET A 20 -61.35 15.47 15.59
N ARG A 21 -60.17 15.66 16.18
CA ARG A 21 -59.24 16.75 15.88
C ARG A 21 -57.86 16.14 15.67
N GLY A 22 -57.52 15.90 14.41
CA GLY A 22 -56.23 15.36 13.98
C GLY A 22 -55.70 16.12 12.77
N TYR A 23 -54.49 15.75 12.34
CA TYR A 23 -53.93 16.23 11.09
C TYR A 23 -54.71 15.68 9.89
N ASP A 24 -54.67 16.41 8.77
CA ASP A 24 -55.21 15.92 7.51
C ASP A 24 -54.39 14.70 7.05
N PRO A 25 -55.00 13.52 6.82
CA PRO A 25 -54.29 12.35 6.33
C PRO A 25 -53.48 12.62 5.05
N ILE A 26 -53.98 13.47 4.14
CA ILE A 26 -53.30 13.76 2.87
C ILE A 26 -52.01 14.54 3.12
N GLU A 27 -52.05 15.57 3.98
CA GLU A 27 -50.85 16.35 4.33
C GLU A 27 -49.81 15.49 5.05
N VAL A 28 -50.26 14.57 5.90
CA VAL A 28 -49.37 13.62 6.59
C VAL A 28 -48.74 12.67 5.58
N ASP A 29 -49.51 12.10 4.66
CA ASP A 29 -49.01 11.16 3.65
C ASP A 29 -47.98 11.84 2.74
N GLU A 30 -48.25 13.05 2.24
CA GLU A 30 -47.30 13.81 1.42
C GLU A 30 -46.00 14.13 2.19
N PHE A 31 -46.10 14.39 3.49
CA PHE A 31 -44.94 14.58 4.35
C PHE A 31 -44.15 13.28 4.53
N LEU A 32 -44.83 12.16 4.78
CA LEU A 32 -44.21 10.85 4.94
C LEU A 32 -43.54 10.35 3.64
N ASP A 33 -44.09 10.66 2.47
CA ASP A 33 -43.48 10.38 1.18
C ASP A 33 -42.09 11.03 1.05
N ASN A 34 -41.94 12.26 1.53
CA ASN A 34 -40.65 12.94 1.51
C ASN A 34 -39.67 12.34 2.52
N ILE A 35 -40.13 11.98 3.73
CA ILE A 35 -39.31 11.28 4.72
C ILE A 35 -38.82 9.93 4.16
N ILE A 36 -39.68 9.18 3.47
CA ILE A 36 -39.32 7.90 2.84
C ILE A 36 -38.19 8.12 1.83
N LYS A 37 -38.31 9.13 0.96
CA LYS A 37 -37.26 9.48 -0.03
C LYS A 37 -35.93 9.82 0.65
N ASP A 38 -35.97 10.58 1.74
CA ASP A 38 -34.77 10.95 2.48
C ASP A 38 -34.12 9.73 3.14
N TYR A 39 -34.92 8.83 3.75
CA TYR A 39 -34.42 7.59 4.32
C TYR A 39 -33.75 6.68 3.27
N GLU A 40 -34.35 6.56 2.08
CA GLU A 40 -33.74 5.82 0.98
C GLU A 40 -32.43 6.47 0.50
N THR A 41 -32.41 7.81 0.43
CA THR A 41 -31.21 8.57 0.04
C THR A 41 -30.07 8.36 1.04
N TYR A 42 -30.36 8.47 2.33
CA TYR A 42 -29.37 8.18 3.38
C TYR A 42 -28.88 6.74 3.35
N SER A 43 -29.77 5.77 3.10
CA SER A 43 -29.36 4.37 2.96
C SER A 43 -28.41 4.16 1.78
N LYS A 44 -28.67 4.82 0.64
CA LYS A 44 -27.78 4.76 -0.53
C LYS A 44 -26.43 5.39 -0.24
N GLU A 45 -26.41 6.56 0.40
CA GLU A 45 -25.17 7.26 0.75
C GLU A 45 -24.34 6.45 1.75
N LEU A 46 -24.98 5.86 2.78
CA LEU A 46 -24.31 5.02 3.75
C LEU A 46 -23.65 3.80 3.09
N LEU A 47 -24.34 3.14 2.15
CA LEU A 47 -23.79 2.02 1.39
C LEU A 47 -22.62 2.46 0.51
N ALA A 48 -22.72 3.60 -0.16
CA ALA A 48 -21.64 4.15 -0.97
C ALA A 48 -20.39 4.46 -0.13
N LEU A 49 -20.56 5.08 1.05
CA LEU A 49 -19.48 5.37 1.99
C LEU A 49 -18.86 4.10 2.57
N GLN A 50 -19.67 3.08 2.87
CA GLN A 50 -19.16 1.79 3.33
C GLN A 50 -18.33 1.12 2.24
N GLU A 51 -18.80 1.11 1.00
CA GLU A 51 -18.07 0.56 -0.14
C GLU A 51 -16.74 1.31 -0.38
N GLU A 52 -16.75 2.64 -0.26
CA GLU A 52 -15.52 3.44 -0.36
C GLU A 52 -14.54 3.11 0.77
N ASN A 53 -15.00 3.01 2.01
CA ASN A 53 -14.17 2.60 3.14
C ASN A 53 -13.57 1.21 2.94
N ASP A 54 -14.35 0.26 2.44
CA ASP A 54 -13.89 -1.10 2.16
C ASP A 54 -12.82 -1.10 1.06
N LYS A 55 -13.02 -0.32 -0.02
CA LYS A 55 -12.04 -0.12 -1.11
C LYS A 55 -10.75 0.51 -0.59
N LEU A 56 -10.83 1.56 0.22
CA LEU A 56 -9.68 2.23 0.80
C LEU A 56 -8.92 1.30 1.75
N SER A 57 -9.63 0.58 2.60
CA SER A 57 -9.06 -0.40 3.52
C SER A 57 -8.33 -1.53 2.77
N ALA A 58 -8.93 -2.03 1.68
CA ALA A 58 -8.28 -3.03 0.81
C ALA A 58 -7.00 -2.47 0.16
N LYS A 59 -7.02 -1.22 -0.31
CA LYS A 59 -5.84 -0.56 -0.89
C LYS A 59 -4.71 -0.39 0.13
N ILE A 60 -5.06 0.01 1.36
CA ILE A 60 -4.10 0.10 2.47
C ILE A 60 -3.48 -1.27 2.75
N ALA A 61 -4.30 -2.33 2.84
CA ALA A 61 -3.82 -3.69 3.10
C ALA A 61 -2.90 -4.22 1.98
N GLN A 62 -3.19 -3.89 0.71
CA GLN A 62 -2.32 -4.23 -0.41
C GLN A 62 -0.97 -3.51 -0.29
N LEU A 63 -0.96 -2.20 -0.07
CA LEU A 63 0.28 -1.41 0.07
C LEU A 63 1.13 -1.87 1.26
N SER A 64 0.51 -2.18 2.40
CA SER A 64 1.24 -2.71 3.57
C SER A 64 1.88 -4.06 3.30
N LYS A 65 1.24 -4.91 2.48
CA LYS A 65 1.78 -6.21 2.09
C LYS A 65 2.97 -6.07 1.12
N THR A 66 2.92 -5.09 0.21
CA THR A 66 4.04 -4.79 -0.71
C THR A 66 5.24 -4.16 0.01
N GLN A 67 5.00 -3.37 1.07
CA GLN A 67 6.07 -2.80 1.90
C GLN A 67 6.66 -3.78 2.92
N GLY A 68 5.91 -4.80 3.34
CA GLY A 68 6.36 -5.87 4.24
C GLY A 68 7.20 -6.98 3.59
N ALA A 69 7.43 -6.93 2.27
CA ALA A 69 8.20 -7.93 1.52
C ALA A 69 9.67 -7.53 1.28
N ALA A 70 10.24 -6.66 2.09
CA ALA A 70 11.70 -6.51 2.15
C ALA A 70 12.28 -7.71 2.91
N PRO A 71 13.24 -8.46 2.35
CA PRO A 71 13.82 -9.60 3.05
C PRO A 71 14.53 -9.09 4.30
N THR A 72 14.13 -9.65 5.44
CA THR A 72 14.83 -9.57 6.72
C THR A 72 16.32 -9.86 6.51
N ARG A 73 17.14 -8.80 6.46
CA ARG A 73 18.58 -8.93 6.67
C ARG A 73 19.03 -7.87 7.67
N VAL A 74 19.08 -8.37 8.91
CA VAL A 74 19.97 -8.08 10.04
C VAL A 74 20.02 -6.68 10.66
N GLN A 75 19.87 -6.74 11.99
CA GLN A 75 20.51 -5.94 13.04
C GLN A 75 19.87 -4.58 13.42
N GLN A 76 19.22 -4.63 14.58
CA GLN A 76 19.31 -3.70 15.71
C GLN A 76 19.91 -2.32 15.39
N THR A 77 19.11 -1.27 15.55
CA THR A 77 19.33 -0.21 16.56
C THR A 77 18.20 0.80 16.50
N GLU A 78 17.90 1.36 17.66
CA GLU A 78 16.76 2.23 17.96
C GLU A 78 16.98 3.66 17.39
N THR A 79 15.87 4.38 17.13
CA THR A 79 15.72 5.83 16.76
C THR A 79 15.61 6.22 15.26
N PRO A 80 15.14 7.46 14.95
CA PRO A 80 13.77 7.85 14.62
C PRO A 80 13.36 7.60 13.14
N LYS A 81 12.19 6.99 12.96
CA LYS A 81 11.67 6.45 11.68
C LYS A 81 11.41 7.47 10.58
N SER A 82 11.26 8.76 10.88
CA SER A 82 10.91 9.78 9.86
C SER A 82 12.08 10.13 8.95
N THR A 83 13.27 10.35 9.50
CA THR A 83 14.49 10.65 8.72
C THR A 83 15.02 9.43 7.97
N ALA A 84 14.82 8.22 8.50
CA ALA A 84 15.27 6.97 7.84
C ALA A 84 14.49 6.67 6.55
N VAL A 85 13.17 6.93 6.53
CA VAL A 85 12.34 6.79 5.31
C VAL A 85 12.81 7.79 4.24
N THR A 86 13.09 9.04 4.63
CA THR A 86 13.62 10.04 3.69
C THR A 86 15.02 9.69 3.19
N ASN A 87 15.92 9.21 4.06
CA ASN A 87 17.26 8.79 3.67
C ASN A 87 17.21 7.64 2.67
N PHE A 88 16.31 6.67 2.87
CA PHE A 88 16.11 5.56 1.94
C PHE A 88 15.61 6.03 0.57
N ASP A 89 14.65 6.94 0.54
CA ASP A 89 14.11 7.50 -0.71
C ASP A 89 15.16 8.31 -1.49
N ILE A 90 16.00 9.07 -0.78
CA ILE A 90 17.13 9.81 -1.35
C ILE A 90 18.13 8.83 -1.99
N LEU A 91 18.52 7.77 -1.26
CA LEU A 91 19.46 6.75 -1.76
C LEU A 91 18.90 6.01 -2.98
N LYS A 92 17.62 5.66 -2.99
CA LYS A 92 16.96 5.01 -4.13
C LYS A 92 16.93 5.92 -5.36
N ARG A 93 16.66 7.22 -5.17
CA ARG A 93 16.67 8.21 -6.24
C ARG A 93 18.09 8.39 -6.81
N LEU A 94 19.10 8.51 -5.94
CA LEU A 94 20.50 8.58 -6.34
C LEU A 94 20.92 7.35 -7.16
N SER A 95 20.62 6.13 -6.68
CA SER A 95 20.93 4.88 -7.39
C SER A 95 20.27 4.80 -8.78
N ASN A 96 19.03 5.26 -8.91
CA ASN A 96 18.35 5.33 -10.20
C ASN A 96 19.02 6.33 -11.15
N LEU A 97 19.41 7.51 -10.65
CA LEU A 97 20.14 8.51 -11.42
C LEU A 97 21.52 7.98 -11.85
N GLU A 98 22.26 7.32 -10.96
CA GLU A 98 23.54 6.70 -11.29
C GLU A 98 23.40 5.65 -12.39
N ARG A 99 22.38 4.79 -12.31
CA ARG A 99 22.12 3.80 -13.36
C ARG A 99 21.79 4.44 -14.70
N GLU A 100 21.03 5.53 -14.74
CA GLU A 100 20.74 6.23 -16.00
C GLU A 100 21.96 6.97 -16.57
N VAL A 101 22.76 7.60 -15.72
CA VAL A 101 23.92 8.42 -16.10
C VAL A 101 25.15 7.57 -16.45
N PHE A 102 25.38 6.49 -15.71
CA PHE A 102 26.55 5.61 -15.86
C PHE A 102 26.25 4.29 -16.56
N GLY A 103 25.01 3.80 -16.55
CA GLY A 103 24.63 2.55 -17.22
C GLY A 103 24.93 2.56 -18.73
N LYS A 104 24.77 3.71 -19.38
CA LYS A 104 25.09 3.86 -20.82
C LYS A 104 26.59 3.98 -21.11
N LYS A 105 27.44 4.21 -20.10
CA LYS A 105 28.91 4.35 -20.27
C LYS A 105 29.67 3.04 -20.03
N LEU A 106 29.12 2.13 -19.23
CA LEU A 106 29.76 0.83 -18.95
C LEU A 106 29.65 -0.12 -20.15
N ASP A 107 28.52 -0.07 -20.87
CA ASP A 107 28.29 -0.90 -22.07
C ASP A 107 29.20 -0.52 -23.26
N GLN A 108 29.70 0.72 -23.31
CA GLN A 108 30.62 1.17 -24.38
C GLN A 108 32.09 0.80 -24.13
N GLN A 109 32.50 0.48 -22.90
CA GLN A 109 33.88 0.09 -22.59
C GLN A 109 34.12 -1.43 -22.55
N ALA A 110 33.06 -2.25 -22.43
CA ALA A 110 33.18 -3.71 -22.41
C ALA A 110 33.33 -4.37 -23.81
N ALA A 111 33.12 -3.62 -24.90
CA ALA A 111 33.05 -4.21 -26.25
C ALA A 111 34.37 -4.22 -27.05
N VAL A 112 35.52 -3.87 -26.46
CA VAL A 112 36.79 -3.79 -27.22
C VAL A 112 37.94 -4.52 -26.53
N LYS A 113 38.29 -5.68 -27.13
CA LYS A 113 39.52 -6.51 -27.02
C LYS A 113 39.49 -7.72 -26.07
N VAL A 114 39.15 -8.88 -26.65
CA VAL A 114 39.89 -10.12 -26.37
C VAL A 114 40.22 -10.80 -27.70
N SER A 115 41.46 -10.64 -28.15
CA SER A 115 42.11 -11.46 -29.18
C SER A 115 43.17 -12.31 -28.48
N GLN A 116 42.99 -13.64 -28.48
CA GLN A 116 44.06 -14.63 -28.25
C GLN A 116 45.11 -14.56 -29.39
N PRO A 117 46.37 -15.09 -29.31
CA PRO A 117 46.81 -16.29 -28.55
C PRO A 117 48.27 -16.25 -27.97
N ASN A 118 48.66 -17.26 -27.15
CA ASN A 118 49.92 -18.03 -27.30
C ASN A 118 50.01 -19.20 -26.27
N PRO A 119 50.23 -20.46 -26.68
CA PRO A 119 50.25 -21.62 -25.77
C PRO A 119 51.68 -22.14 -25.57
N ASN A 120 52.52 -21.43 -24.83
CA ASN A 120 53.82 -21.97 -24.35
C ASN A 120 54.37 -21.12 -23.21
N ASN A 121 54.19 -21.57 -21.96
CA ASN A 121 55.26 -21.50 -20.95
C ASN A 121 54.97 -22.46 -19.79
N TYR A 122 55.68 -23.59 -19.74
CA TYR A 122 55.85 -24.38 -18.53
C TYR A 122 56.98 -23.75 -17.72
N THR A 123 56.82 -23.56 -16.41
CA THR A 123 57.74 -24.11 -15.39
C THR A 123 57.31 -23.77 -13.96
N ASN A 124 57.46 -24.78 -13.12
CA ASN A 124 57.27 -24.84 -11.67
C ASN A 124 58.04 -23.76 -10.92
N VAL A 125 57.44 -23.22 -9.85
CA VAL A 125 58.13 -23.02 -8.57
C VAL A 125 57.14 -23.38 -7.45
N SER A 126 57.44 -24.49 -6.78
CA SER A 126 56.94 -24.80 -5.45
C SER A 126 57.58 -23.81 -4.47
N ASP A 127 56.81 -23.23 -3.57
CA ASP A 127 57.28 -22.89 -2.23
C ASP A 127 56.07 -22.98 -1.29
N ASP A 128 56.08 -24.05 -0.51
CA ASP A 128 55.40 -24.14 0.77
C ASP A 128 55.84 -22.97 1.66
N ASP A 129 54.91 -22.23 2.25
CA ASP A 129 55.14 -21.64 3.57
C ASP A 129 53.80 -21.26 4.24
N ASP A 130 53.46 -22.06 5.24
CA ASP A 130 52.89 -21.68 6.52
C ASP A 130 51.57 -20.87 6.53
N ASN A 131 50.51 -21.69 6.47
CA ASN A 131 49.33 -21.60 7.31
C ASN A 131 49.65 -21.20 8.78
N GLU A 132 48.66 -20.58 9.42
CA GLU A 132 48.55 -20.34 10.87
C GLU A 132 49.29 -19.11 11.45
N LYS A 133 48.55 -17.99 11.57
CA LYS A 133 48.26 -17.29 12.85
C LYS A 133 47.83 -15.84 12.59
N THR A 134 46.53 -15.59 12.51
CA THR A 134 45.92 -14.36 13.09
C THR A 134 44.42 -14.60 13.33
N ARG A 135 44.11 -15.53 14.23
CA ARG A 135 42.87 -15.50 15.02
C ARG A 135 43.28 -15.22 16.44
N GLN A 136 43.04 -13.99 16.89
CA GLN A 136 42.85 -13.51 18.26
C GLN A 136 43.24 -12.04 18.26
N PHE A 137 42.26 -11.16 18.10
CA PHE A 137 41.85 -10.16 19.10
C PHE A 137 40.41 -9.76 18.80
#